data_AF-A0A5C6M8U8-F1
#
_entry.id   AF-A0A5C6M8U8-F1
#
_cell.length_a   1.000
_cell.length_b   1.000
_cell.length_c   1.000
_cell.angle_alpha   90.00
_cell.angle_beta   90.00
_cell.angle_gamma   90.00
#
_symmetry.space_group_name_H-M   'P 1'
#
loop_
_entity.id
_entity.type
_entity.pdbx_description
1 polymer ?
#
loop_
_entity_poly.entity_id
_entity_poly.type
_entity_poly.pdbx_seq_one_letter_code
_entity_poly.pdbx_strand_id
1 'polypeptide(L)'
;MVAISDYIEFLIQRECVRPSDICIIYNSALVRNRIERQLSRRMRSIGVDLSLQANRNFQRADNTLIATTANSFKGFDAEVVIIPAVDQFVAASVGVLANSLYVAMTRARSILTMFTHAEVRGLGREVVEAITSCLKNIKDPPTTKECRLDQREFEDLLIQIGHSHREWLGRISKRFAVAQEPIFLRSGEVLAEPIFWVEADGVRWACFGNRQVTARDAAALQSAGVKFLTAGDLPRELFAG
;
A
#
# COMPACT_ATOMS: atom_id res chain seq x y z
N MET A 1 10.62 -11.06 -9.83
CA MET A 1 11.22 -10.31 -8.71
C MET A 1 11.16 -8.80 -8.92
N VAL A 2 11.42 -8.28 -10.12
CA VAL A 2 11.25 -6.84 -10.44
C VAL A 2 9.84 -6.35 -10.08
N ALA A 3 8.80 -6.96 -10.65
CA ALA A 3 7.40 -6.62 -10.35
C ALA A 3 7.03 -6.69 -8.85
N ILE A 4 7.57 -7.68 -8.12
CA ILE A 4 7.36 -7.80 -6.66
C ILE A 4 8.00 -6.62 -5.93
N SER A 5 9.20 -6.22 -6.36
CA SER A 5 9.91 -5.09 -5.75
C SER A 5 9.23 -3.76 -6.07
N ASP A 6 8.80 -3.57 -7.32
CA ASP A 6 8.03 -2.39 -7.75
C ASP A 6 6.73 -2.27 -6.94
N TYR A 7 6.04 -3.39 -6.72
CA TYR A 7 4.80 -3.42 -5.96
C TYR A 7 5.01 -3.11 -4.47
N ILE A 8 6.06 -3.66 -3.85
CA ILE A 8 6.39 -3.34 -2.45
C ILE A 8 6.80 -1.86 -2.33
N GLU A 9 7.59 -1.35 -3.27
CA GLU A 9 7.98 0.06 -3.31
C GLU A 9 6.76 0.97 -3.46
N PHE A 10 5.81 0.60 -4.32
CA PHE A 10 4.53 1.28 -4.46
C PHE A 10 3.75 1.30 -3.14
N LEU A 11 3.58 0.15 -2.48
CA LEU A 11 2.88 0.07 -1.19
C LEU A 11 3.52 0.98 -0.13
N ILE A 12 4.84 1.00 -0.06
CA ILE A 12 5.57 1.77 0.97
C ILE A 12 5.57 3.27 0.66
N GLN A 13 5.86 3.65 -0.59
CA GLN A 13 6.09 5.05 -0.94
C GLN A 13 4.84 5.79 -1.41
N ARG A 14 3.83 5.07 -1.92
CA ARG A 14 2.61 5.66 -2.48
C ARG A 14 1.39 5.41 -1.60
N GLU A 15 1.25 4.19 -1.09
CA GLU A 15 0.14 3.80 -0.21
C GLU A 15 0.50 3.93 1.29
N CYS A 16 1.68 4.48 1.61
CA CYS A 16 2.14 4.73 2.98
C CYS A 16 2.12 3.49 3.90
N VAL A 17 2.18 2.28 3.35
CA VAL A 17 2.19 1.05 4.13
C VAL A 17 3.55 0.89 4.82
N ARG A 18 3.55 0.75 6.15
CA ARG A 18 4.79 0.55 6.90
C ARG A 18 5.43 -0.78 6.50
N PRO A 19 6.76 -0.85 6.32
CA PRO A 19 7.45 -2.10 5.99
C PRO A 19 7.15 -3.24 6.98
N SER A 20 7.01 -2.92 8.26
CA SER A 20 6.67 -3.87 9.34
C SER A 20 5.28 -4.51 9.21
N ASP A 21 4.38 -3.89 8.44
CA ASP A 21 3.01 -4.35 8.21
C ASP A 21 2.91 -5.26 6.96
N ILE A 22 4.01 -5.41 6.23
CA ILE A 22 4.12 -6.28 5.04
C ILE A 22 4.88 -7.55 5.41
N CYS A 23 4.32 -8.71 5.08
CA CYS A 23 4.96 -10.01 5.25
C CYS A 23 5.04 -10.76 3.93
N ILE A 24 6.23 -11.25 3.59
CA ILE A 24 6.45 -12.11 2.41
C ILE A 24 6.47 -13.57 2.86
N ILE A 25 5.58 -14.39 2.32
CA ILE A 25 5.51 -15.82 2.62
C ILE A 25 5.98 -16.63 1.41
N TYR A 26 7.09 -17.36 1.57
CA TYR A 26 7.66 -18.23 0.55
C TYR A 26 7.61 -19.71 0.95
N ASN A 27 7.70 -20.59 -0.05
CA ASN A 27 7.64 -22.04 0.15
C ASN A 27 8.90 -22.81 -0.28
N SER A 28 9.88 -22.17 -0.93
CA SER A 28 11.08 -22.85 -1.42
C SER A 28 12.37 -22.10 -1.09
N ALA A 29 13.46 -22.85 -0.89
CA ALA A 29 14.80 -22.29 -0.71
C ALA A 29 15.26 -21.48 -1.94
N LEU A 30 14.81 -21.87 -3.14
CA LEU A 30 15.08 -21.15 -4.38
C LEU A 30 14.44 -19.76 -4.36
N VAL A 31 13.18 -19.65 -3.93
CA VAL A 31 12.48 -18.36 -3.79
C VAL A 31 13.11 -17.54 -2.67
N ARG A 32 13.45 -18.15 -1.54
CA ARG A 32 14.21 -17.51 -0.45
C ARG A 32 15.48 -16.84 -0.96
N ASN A 33 16.30 -17.58 -1.71
CA ASN A 33 17.57 -17.06 -2.23
C ASN A 33 17.36 -15.90 -3.22
N ARG A 34 16.29 -15.94 -4.02
CA ARG A 34 15.95 -14.84 -4.93
C ARG A 34 15.49 -13.60 -4.18
N ILE A 35 14.67 -13.76 -3.14
CA ILE A 35 14.27 -12.68 -2.23
C ILE A 35 15.52 -12.03 -1.63
N GLU A 36 16.41 -12.83 -1.04
CA GLU A 36 17.62 -12.33 -0.39
C GLU A 36 18.55 -11.56 -1.35
N ARG A 37 18.77 -12.10 -2.55
CA ARG A 37 19.75 -11.51 -3.49
C ARG A 37 19.19 -10.32 -4.26
N GLN A 38 17.91 -10.35 -4.62
CA GLN A 38 17.32 -9.38 -5.54
C GLN A 38 16.46 -8.37 -4.81
N LEU A 39 15.58 -8.82 -3.90
CA LEU A 39 14.70 -7.92 -3.18
C LEU A 39 15.46 -7.13 -2.11
N SER A 40 16.37 -7.76 -1.35
CA SER A 40 17.09 -7.04 -0.28
C SER A 40 17.86 -5.84 -0.79
N ARG A 41 18.52 -5.96 -1.95
CA ARG A 41 19.27 -4.84 -2.55
C ARG A 41 18.36 -3.64 -2.86
N ARG A 42 17.15 -3.91 -3.35
CA ARG A 42 16.19 -2.88 -3.74
C ARG A 42 15.45 -2.27 -2.55
N MET A 43 15.17 -3.08 -1.52
CA MET A 43 14.59 -2.55 -0.28
C MET A 43 15.59 -1.62 0.44
N ARG A 44 16.88 -1.95 0.44
CA ARG A 44 17.90 -1.08 1.01
C ARG A 44 18.01 0.28 0.32
N SER A 45 17.79 0.37 -1.00
CA SER A 45 17.83 1.67 -1.69
C SER A 45 16.70 2.62 -1.27
N ILE A 46 15.66 2.12 -0.59
CA ILE A 46 14.56 2.92 -0.06
C ILE A 46 14.56 2.95 1.49
N GLY A 47 15.67 2.56 2.13
CA GLY A 47 15.82 2.59 3.60
C GLY A 47 15.15 1.43 4.35
N VAL A 48 14.77 0.36 3.64
CA VAL A 48 14.05 -0.79 4.20
C VAL A 48 14.97 -2.00 4.34
N ASP A 49 14.96 -2.60 5.53
CA ASP A 49 15.74 -3.79 5.83
C ASP A 49 14.90 -5.05 5.62
N LEU A 50 15.30 -5.89 4.65
CA LEU A 50 14.68 -7.20 4.46
C LEU A 50 15.26 -8.22 5.44
N SER A 51 14.42 -8.75 6.33
CA SER A 51 14.79 -9.73 7.33
C SER A 51 14.15 -11.10 7.03
N LEU A 52 15.01 -12.07 6.72
CA LEU A 52 14.61 -13.47 6.53
C LEU A 52 14.50 -14.15 7.88
N GLN A 53 13.29 -14.46 8.32
CA GLN A 53 13.04 -15.02 9.64
C GLN A 53 12.29 -16.35 9.51
N ALA A 54 12.96 -17.47 9.75
CA ALA A 54 12.33 -18.78 9.80
C ALA A 54 12.79 -19.52 11.05
N ASN A 55 11.88 -20.28 11.68
CA ASN A 55 12.14 -21.07 12.88
C ASN A 55 12.74 -20.28 14.05
N ARG A 56 12.31 -19.02 14.22
CA ARG A 56 12.73 -18.13 15.31
C ARG A 56 11.62 -17.15 15.67
N ASN A 57 11.73 -16.49 16.82
CA ASN A 57 10.85 -15.39 17.19
C ASN A 57 10.99 -14.23 16.19
N PHE A 58 9.86 -13.64 15.80
CA PHE A 58 9.85 -12.53 14.86
C PHE A 58 10.31 -11.24 15.53
N GLN A 59 11.36 -10.64 14.97
CA GLN A 59 11.80 -9.30 15.32
C GLN A 59 11.19 -8.32 14.32
N ARG A 60 10.28 -7.48 14.79
CA ARG A 60 9.68 -6.40 14.00
C ARG A 60 10.35 -5.08 14.41
N ALA A 61 10.96 -4.41 13.44
CA ALA A 61 11.33 -3.01 13.56
C ALA A 61 10.57 -2.25 12.46
N ASP A 62 10.31 -0.96 12.67
CA ASP A 62 9.40 -0.18 11.82
C ASP A 62 9.84 -0.16 10.34
N ASN A 63 11.15 -0.16 10.08
CA ASN A 63 11.74 -0.17 8.75
C ASN A 63 12.05 -1.58 8.22
N THR A 64 11.61 -2.64 8.90
CA THR A 64 11.95 -4.03 8.55
C THR A 64 10.81 -4.73 7.82
N LEU A 65 11.09 -5.20 6.61
CA LEU A 65 10.24 -6.09 5.84
C LEU A 65 10.56 -7.54 6.19
N ILE A 66 9.56 -8.32 6.62
CA ILE A 66 9.76 -9.73 7.00
C ILE A 66 9.53 -10.64 5.80
N ALA A 67 10.44 -11.61 5.60
CA ALA A 67 10.23 -12.73 4.71
C ALA A 67 10.37 -14.06 5.47
N THR A 68 9.40 -14.95 5.34
CA THR A 68 9.30 -16.17 6.15
C THR A 68 8.58 -17.30 5.41
N THR A 69 8.44 -18.45 6.06
CA THR A 69 7.65 -19.59 5.57
C THR A 69 6.26 -19.61 6.21
N ALA A 70 5.29 -20.22 5.54
CA ALA A 70 3.92 -20.35 6.07
C ALA A 70 3.91 -21.06 7.43
N ASN A 71 4.77 -22.07 7.62
CA ASN A 71 4.88 -22.81 8.87
C ASN A 71 5.44 -21.95 10.01
N SER A 72 6.49 -21.16 9.74
CA SER A 72 7.07 -20.26 10.75
C SER A 72 6.14 -19.10 11.12
N PHE A 73 5.31 -18.63 10.20
CA PHE A 73 4.36 -17.53 10.43
C PHE A 73 3.00 -17.98 10.99
N LYS A 74 2.86 -19.26 11.34
CA LYS A 74 1.62 -19.78 11.92
C LYS A 74 1.32 -19.10 13.26
N GLY A 75 0.10 -18.60 13.42
CA GLY A 75 -0.32 -17.87 14.62
C GLY A 75 0.01 -16.37 14.61
N PHE A 76 0.68 -15.89 13.56
CA PHE A 76 0.90 -14.47 13.30
C PHE A 76 0.02 -14.00 12.14
N ASP A 77 -0.10 -12.70 11.97
CA ASP A 77 -0.73 -12.04 10.85
C ASP A 77 0.03 -10.74 10.46
N ALA A 78 -0.34 -10.20 9.31
CA ALA A 78 0.16 -8.93 8.78
C ALA A 78 -0.96 -8.21 8.02
N GLU A 79 -0.91 -6.87 7.93
CA GLU A 79 -1.89 -6.11 7.14
C GLU A 79 -1.82 -6.52 5.66
N VAL A 80 -0.59 -6.66 5.15
CA VAL A 80 -0.33 -7.09 3.78
C VAL A 80 0.47 -8.38 3.79
N VAL A 81 0.01 -9.39 3.04
CA VAL A 81 0.77 -10.61 2.76
C VAL A 81 1.04 -10.72 1.27
N ILE A 82 2.32 -10.94 0.95
CA ILE A 82 2.79 -11.16 -0.42
C ILE A 82 3.32 -12.58 -0.56
N ILE A 83 2.75 -13.34 -1.50
CA ILE A 83 3.22 -14.67 -1.88
C ILE A 83 3.94 -14.56 -3.24
N PRO A 84 5.28 -14.58 -3.29
CA PRO A 84 6.05 -14.19 -4.48
C PRO A 84 6.11 -15.27 -5.58
N ALA A 85 5.70 -16.50 -5.29
CA ALA A 85 5.70 -17.63 -6.22
C ALA A 85 4.66 -18.67 -5.77
N VAL A 86 3.38 -18.33 -5.89
CA VAL A 86 2.28 -19.20 -5.42
C VAL A 86 2.24 -20.53 -6.17
N ASP A 87 2.69 -20.56 -7.42
CA ASP A 87 2.86 -21.75 -8.24
C ASP A 87 3.89 -22.75 -7.68
N GLN A 88 4.72 -22.33 -6.72
CA GLN A 88 5.69 -23.20 -6.03
C GLN A 88 5.18 -23.77 -4.71
N PHE A 89 3.89 -23.67 -4.40
CA PHE A 89 3.26 -24.39 -3.28
C PHE A 89 2.99 -25.86 -3.65
N VAL A 90 4.04 -26.55 -4.07
CA VAL A 90 4.03 -27.94 -4.50
C VAL A 90 5.28 -28.67 -3.98
N ALA A 91 5.17 -29.98 -3.78
CA ALA A 91 6.30 -30.85 -3.46
C ALA A 91 6.19 -32.16 -4.25
N ALA A 92 7.32 -32.68 -4.73
CA ALA A 92 7.35 -33.84 -5.64
C ALA A 92 6.64 -35.10 -5.08
N SER A 93 6.70 -35.32 -3.76
CA SER A 93 6.10 -36.49 -3.10
C SER A 93 4.71 -36.26 -2.52
N VAL A 94 4.30 -35.01 -2.32
CA VAL A 94 3.03 -34.65 -1.64
C VAL A 94 2.01 -34.08 -2.63
N GLY A 95 2.48 -33.57 -3.76
CA GLY A 95 1.68 -32.84 -4.71
C GLY A 95 1.49 -31.38 -4.27
N VAL A 96 0.26 -30.87 -4.39
CA VAL A 96 -0.09 -29.50 -3.98
C VAL A 96 -0.08 -29.38 -2.45
N LEU A 97 0.63 -28.38 -1.93
CA LEU A 97 0.72 -28.10 -0.49
C LEU A 97 -0.45 -27.22 -0.02
N ALA A 98 -1.67 -27.71 -0.20
CA ALA A 98 -2.90 -26.95 0.03
C ALA A 98 -3.00 -26.35 1.44
N ASN A 99 -2.63 -27.11 2.48
CA ASN A 99 -2.66 -26.63 3.87
C ASN A 99 -1.68 -25.48 4.10
N SER A 100 -0.46 -25.57 3.56
CA SER A 100 0.54 -24.52 3.70
C SER A 100 0.14 -23.27 2.92
N LEU A 101 -0.47 -23.45 1.74
CA LEU A 101 -0.98 -22.35 0.94
C LEU A 101 -2.15 -21.65 1.64
N TYR A 102 -3.11 -22.42 2.17
CA TYR A 102 -4.21 -21.89 2.97
C TYR A 102 -3.73 -21.10 4.18
N VAL A 103 -2.74 -21.65 4.92
CA VAL A 103 -2.12 -20.93 6.03
C VAL A 103 -1.57 -19.61 5.53
N ALA A 104 -0.75 -19.59 4.47
CA ALA A 104 -0.16 -18.37 3.91
C ALA A 104 -1.21 -17.32 3.50
N MET A 105 -2.25 -17.74 2.78
CA MET A 105 -3.31 -16.84 2.27
C MET A 105 -4.12 -16.20 3.41
N THR A 106 -4.37 -16.94 4.48
CA THR A 106 -5.18 -16.47 5.62
C THR A 106 -4.39 -15.62 6.64
N ARG A 107 -3.14 -15.26 6.34
CA ARG A 107 -2.34 -14.37 7.21
C ARG A 107 -2.54 -12.88 6.90
N ALA A 108 -3.15 -12.56 5.77
CA ALA A 108 -3.46 -11.18 5.39
C ALA A 108 -4.69 -10.68 6.18
N ARG A 109 -4.58 -9.52 6.82
CA ARG A 109 -5.72 -8.83 7.44
C ARG A 109 -6.46 -7.95 6.43
N SER A 110 -5.75 -7.35 5.48
CA SER A 110 -6.32 -6.41 4.50
C SER A 110 -6.00 -6.80 3.06
N ILE A 111 -4.73 -7.01 2.72
CA ILE A 111 -4.31 -7.23 1.33
C ILE A 111 -3.56 -8.55 1.21
N LEU A 112 -4.06 -9.42 0.32
CA LEU A 112 -3.37 -10.62 -0.12
C LEU A 112 -2.95 -10.45 -1.59
N THR A 113 -1.64 -10.44 -1.83
CA THR A 113 -1.09 -10.36 -3.18
C THR A 113 -0.31 -11.62 -3.51
N MET A 114 -0.66 -12.26 -4.62
CA MET A 114 -0.02 -13.51 -5.07
C MET A 114 0.61 -13.30 -6.45
N PHE A 115 1.88 -13.63 -6.56
CA PHE A 115 2.63 -13.63 -7.81
C PHE A 115 2.88 -15.05 -8.27
N THR A 116 2.86 -15.25 -9.58
CA THR A 116 3.22 -16.51 -10.24
C THR A 116 4.41 -16.30 -11.16
N HIS A 117 5.10 -17.38 -11.51
CA HIS A 117 5.95 -17.37 -12.70
C HIS A 117 5.10 -17.15 -13.96
N ALA A 118 5.70 -16.55 -14.99
CA ALA A 118 5.04 -16.37 -16.29
C ALA A 118 4.82 -17.71 -16.99
N GLU A 119 5.79 -18.62 -16.87
CA GLU A 119 5.68 -19.99 -17.35
C GLU A 119 5.48 -20.95 -16.19
N VAL A 120 4.23 -21.38 -15.98
CA VAL A 120 3.88 -22.37 -14.97
C VAL A 120 3.61 -23.72 -15.64
N ARG A 121 4.18 -24.80 -15.09
CA ARG A 121 4.04 -26.17 -15.60
C ARG A 121 3.70 -27.15 -14.48
N GLY A 122 3.15 -28.30 -14.84
CA GLY A 122 2.79 -29.37 -13.90
C GLY A 122 1.83 -28.91 -12.81
N LEU A 123 2.01 -29.42 -11.59
CA LEU A 123 1.13 -29.15 -10.45
C LEU A 123 1.00 -27.65 -10.09
N GLY A 124 2.03 -26.84 -10.36
CA GLY A 124 1.93 -25.40 -10.15
C GLY A 124 0.83 -24.76 -11.00
N ARG A 125 0.56 -25.32 -12.18
CA ARG A 125 -0.47 -24.82 -13.10
C ARG A 125 -1.86 -25.09 -12.52
N GLU A 126 -2.08 -26.25 -11.90
CA GLU A 126 -3.33 -26.59 -11.23
C GLU A 126 -3.64 -25.61 -10.09
N VAL A 127 -2.62 -25.22 -9.31
CA VAL A 127 -2.76 -24.19 -8.26
C VAL A 127 -3.21 -22.86 -8.86
N VAL A 128 -2.57 -22.41 -9.93
CA VAL A 128 -2.89 -21.12 -10.58
C VAL A 128 -4.27 -21.15 -11.22
N GLU A 129 -4.65 -22.26 -11.86
CA GLU A 129 -5.97 -22.43 -12.47
C GLU A 129 -7.07 -22.43 -11.42
N ALA A 130 -6.87 -23.10 -10.28
CA ALA A 130 -7.79 -23.07 -9.15
C ALA A 130 -7.97 -21.65 -8.60
N ILE A 131 -6.88 -20.94 -8.32
CA ILE A 131 -6.93 -19.54 -7.83
C ILE A 131 -7.63 -18.63 -8.85
N THR A 132 -7.29 -18.74 -10.13
CA THR A 132 -7.89 -17.95 -11.20
C THR A 132 -9.39 -18.23 -11.34
N SER A 133 -9.78 -19.50 -11.22
CA SER A 133 -11.18 -19.91 -11.20
C SER A 133 -11.93 -19.29 -10.02
N CYS A 134 -11.33 -19.33 -8.81
CA CYS A 134 -11.90 -18.67 -7.64
C CYS A 134 -12.08 -17.16 -7.88
N LEU A 135 -11.04 -16.48 -8.39
CA LEU A 135 -11.10 -15.04 -8.67
C LEU A 135 -12.21 -14.67 -9.67
N LYS A 136 -12.41 -15.47 -10.73
CA LYS A 136 -13.50 -15.28 -11.70
C LYS A 136 -14.89 -15.42 -11.09
N ASN A 137 -15.02 -16.16 -10.00
CA ASN A 137 -16.29 -16.42 -9.32
C ASN A 137 -16.57 -15.41 -8.19
N ILE A 138 -15.65 -14.49 -7.90
CA ILE A 138 -15.91 -13.38 -6.98
C ILE A 138 -16.84 -12.39 -7.69
N LYS A 139 -18.11 -12.40 -7.30
CA LYS A 139 -19.17 -11.58 -7.93
C LYS A 139 -18.99 -10.08 -7.69
N ASP A 140 -18.42 -9.71 -6.54
CA ASP A 140 -18.10 -8.34 -6.15
C ASP A 140 -16.64 -8.31 -5.70
N PRO A 141 -15.65 -8.17 -6.60
CA PRO A 141 -14.30 -7.90 -6.18
C PRO A 141 -14.34 -6.61 -5.34
N PRO A 142 -13.68 -6.55 -4.17
CA PRO A 142 -13.52 -5.28 -3.48
C PRO A 142 -12.79 -4.36 -4.45
N THR A 143 -13.51 -3.42 -5.05
CA THR A 143 -12.89 -2.30 -5.74
C THR A 143 -11.97 -1.67 -4.71
N THR A 144 -10.69 -1.50 -5.05
CA THR A 144 -9.82 -0.55 -4.34
C THR A 144 -10.61 0.74 -4.30
N LYS A 145 -11.24 1.01 -3.16
CA LYS A 145 -12.02 2.23 -2.98
C LYS A 145 -11.01 3.33 -3.23
N GLU A 146 -11.16 4.06 -4.33
CA GLU A 146 -10.81 5.47 -4.31
C GLU A 146 -11.30 5.98 -2.96
N CYS A 147 -10.41 6.53 -2.13
CA CYS A 147 -10.75 7.14 -0.84
C CYS A 147 -11.68 8.33 -1.09
N ARG A 148 -12.94 8.01 -1.38
CA ARG A 148 -14.05 8.93 -1.43
C ARG A 148 -14.50 9.03 0.00
N LEU A 149 -14.42 10.26 0.51
CA LEU A 149 -14.88 10.60 1.85
C LEU A 149 -16.22 9.93 2.12
N ASP A 150 -16.31 9.16 3.18
CA ASP A 150 -17.61 8.72 3.67
C ASP A 150 -18.41 9.92 4.21
N GLN A 151 -19.68 9.70 4.51
CA GLN A 151 -20.54 10.80 4.98
C GLN A 151 -20.06 11.42 6.29
N ARG A 152 -19.42 10.63 7.17
CA ARG A 152 -18.91 11.11 8.45
C ARG A 152 -17.64 11.94 8.25
N GLU A 153 -16.68 11.42 7.49
CA GLU A 153 -15.44 12.13 7.14
C GLU A 153 -15.74 13.45 6.44
N PHE A 154 -16.76 13.46 5.57
CA PHE A 154 -17.22 14.66 4.89
C PHE A 154 -17.76 15.72 5.86
N GLU A 155 -18.57 15.32 6.85
CA GLU A 155 -19.06 16.24 7.89
C GLU A 155 -17.93 16.72 8.81
N ASP A 156 -16.99 15.85 9.18
CA ASP A 156 -15.84 16.19 10.02
C ASP A 156 -14.95 17.24 9.33
N LEU A 157 -14.76 17.13 8.01
CA LEU A 157 -14.08 18.16 7.23
C LEU A 157 -14.85 19.48 7.24
N LEU A 158 -16.18 19.45 7.07
CA LEU A 158 -17.01 20.66 7.09
C LEU A 158 -17.01 21.38 8.42
N ILE A 159 -16.89 20.65 9.54
CA ILE A 159 -16.72 21.26 10.86
C ILE A 159 -15.42 22.07 10.91
N GLN A 160 -14.34 21.58 10.29
CA GLN A 160 -13.03 22.24 10.31
C GLN A 160 -12.91 23.40 9.32
N ILE A 161 -13.44 23.27 8.09
CA ILE A 161 -13.36 24.33 7.07
C ILE A 161 -14.53 25.34 7.16
N GLY A 162 -15.66 24.94 7.73
CA GLY A 162 -16.91 25.70 7.77
C GLY A 162 -18.00 25.12 6.84
N HIS A 163 -19.21 24.96 7.36
CA HIS A 163 -20.34 24.39 6.63
C HIS A 163 -20.77 25.19 5.39
N SER A 164 -20.43 26.48 5.31
CA SER A 164 -20.62 27.31 4.11
C SER A 164 -19.91 26.74 2.88
N HIS A 165 -18.90 25.89 3.06
CA HIS A 165 -18.11 25.29 1.99
C HIS A 165 -18.60 23.90 1.56
N ARG A 166 -19.80 23.46 1.97
CA ARG A 166 -20.37 22.15 1.63
C ARG A 166 -20.38 21.85 0.14
N GLU A 167 -20.91 22.78 -0.67
CA GLU A 167 -20.99 22.59 -2.13
C GLU A 167 -19.60 22.54 -2.77
N TRP A 168 -18.66 23.34 -2.24
CA TRP A 168 -17.28 23.38 -2.68
C TRP A 168 -16.55 22.07 -2.40
N LEU A 169 -16.59 21.59 -1.15
CA LEU A 169 -15.97 20.32 -0.76
C LEU A 169 -16.62 19.15 -1.50
N GLY A 170 -17.94 19.19 -1.69
CA GLY A 170 -18.68 18.19 -2.46
C GLY A 170 -18.28 18.12 -3.94
N ARG A 171 -17.85 19.23 -4.54
CA ARG A 171 -17.30 19.22 -5.91
C ARG A 171 -15.90 18.63 -5.96
N ILE A 172 -15.06 18.94 -4.97
CA ILE A 172 -13.71 18.38 -4.85
C ILE A 172 -13.77 16.87 -4.63
N SER A 173 -14.53 16.40 -3.64
CA SER A 173 -14.59 14.98 -3.27
C SER A 173 -15.23 14.08 -4.33
N LYS A 174 -16.05 14.65 -5.22
CA LYS A 174 -16.59 13.93 -6.39
C LYS A 174 -15.56 13.71 -7.49
N ARG A 175 -14.54 14.58 -7.56
CA ARG A 175 -13.59 14.62 -8.67
C ARG A 175 -12.20 14.12 -8.29
N PHE A 176 -11.82 14.24 -7.03
CA PHE A 176 -10.49 13.89 -6.53
C PHE A 176 -10.59 13.02 -5.28
N ALA A 177 -9.63 12.12 -5.11
CA ALA A 177 -9.42 11.43 -3.85
C ALA A 177 -8.92 12.44 -2.80
N VAL A 178 -9.57 12.45 -1.63
CA VAL A 178 -9.25 13.38 -0.55
C VAL A 178 -8.46 12.62 0.51
N ALA A 179 -7.29 13.13 0.87
CA ALA A 179 -6.44 12.58 1.92
C ALA A 179 -6.36 13.55 3.11
N GLN A 180 -6.40 13.01 4.33
CA GLN A 180 -6.25 13.78 5.59
C GLN A 180 -4.90 13.52 6.28
N GLU A 181 -3.99 12.86 5.59
CA GLU A 181 -2.67 12.51 6.12
C GLU A 181 -1.71 13.70 6.08
N PRO A 182 -0.73 13.77 7.01
CA PRO A 182 0.35 14.73 6.90
C PRO A 182 1.10 14.61 5.57
N ILE A 183 1.55 15.73 5.04
CA ILE A 183 2.44 15.75 3.88
C ILE A 183 3.86 15.57 4.41
N PHE A 184 4.61 14.62 3.84
CA PHE A 184 6.00 14.34 4.24
C PHE A 184 7.00 14.82 3.19
N LEU A 185 8.18 15.23 3.66
CA LEU A 185 9.38 15.38 2.84
C LEU A 185 9.91 14.01 2.41
N ARG A 186 10.81 14.00 1.41
CA ARG A 186 11.53 12.78 1.01
C ARG A 186 12.38 12.19 2.14
N SER A 187 12.76 13.00 3.12
CA SER A 187 13.45 12.56 4.35
C SER A 187 12.55 11.77 5.30
N GLY A 188 11.23 11.76 5.09
CA GLY A 188 10.25 11.21 6.03
C GLY A 188 9.83 12.19 7.14
N GLU A 189 10.38 13.39 7.17
CA GLU A 189 9.94 14.45 8.09
C GLU A 189 8.59 15.03 7.65
N VAL A 190 7.75 15.39 8.62
CA VAL A 190 6.47 16.05 8.34
C VAL A 190 6.74 17.45 7.77
N LEU A 191 6.30 17.67 6.54
CA LEU A 191 6.32 18.97 5.86
C LEU A 191 5.16 19.85 6.34
N ALA A 192 3.95 19.30 6.40
CA ALA A 192 2.76 20.03 6.83
C ALA A 192 1.61 19.10 7.22
N GLU A 193 0.68 19.62 8.03
CA GLU A 193 -0.54 18.95 8.45
C GLU A 193 -1.75 19.78 7.98
N PRO A 194 -2.16 19.63 6.71
CA PRO A 194 -3.38 20.26 6.21
C PRO A 194 -4.61 19.57 6.81
N ILE A 195 -5.76 20.24 6.75
CA ILE A 195 -7.06 19.61 7.06
C ILE A 195 -7.31 18.48 6.06
N PHE A 196 -7.02 18.74 4.78
CA PHE A 196 -6.96 17.73 3.74
C PHE A 196 -6.09 18.19 2.57
N TRP A 197 -5.70 17.26 1.72
CA TRP A 197 -5.09 17.54 0.42
C TRP A 197 -5.63 16.60 -0.66
N VAL A 198 -5.47 17.03 -1.91
CA VAL A 198 -5.80 16.26 -3.11
C VAL A 198 -4.63 16.30 -4.08
N GLU A 199 -4.52 15.31 -4.97
CA GLU A 199 -3.53 15.30 -6.05
C GLU A 199 -4.24 15.40 -7.40
N ALA A 200 -3.78 16.33 -8.25
CA ALA A 200 -4.27 16.52 -9.61
C ALA A 200 -3.09 16.82 -10.53
N ASP A 201 -2.96 16.05 -11.62
CA ASP A 201 -1.88 16.18 -12.61
C ASP A 201 -0.47 16.19 -11.99
N GLY A 202 -0.26 15.37 -10.94
CA GLY A 202 1.01 15.27 -10.22
C GLY A 202 1.31 16.45 -9.29
N VAL A 203 0.36 17.37 -9.10
CA VAL A 203 0.46 18.50 -8.18
C VAL A 203 -0.44 18.26 -6.98
N ARG A 204 0.13 18.42 -5.77
CA ARG A 204 -0.63 18.33 -4.52
C ARG A 204 -1.24 19.70 -4.17
N TRP A 205 -2.51 19.70 -3.83
CA TRP A 205 -3.27 20.88 -3.41
C TRP A 205 -3.74 20.69 -1.97
N ALA A 206 -3.26 21.51 -1.05
CA ALA A 206 -3.48 21.36 0.38
C ALA A 206 -4.37 22.47 0.94
N CYS A 207 -5.41 22.09 1.69
CA CYS A 207 -6.31 23.01 2.37
C CYS A 207 -6.04 23.03 3.87
N PHE A 208 -5.80 24.23 4.40
CA PHE A 208 -5.57 24.47 5.83
C PHE A 208 -6.80 25.11 6.52
N GLY A 209 -7.92 25.23 5.79
CA GLY A 209 -9.12 25.90 6.25
C GLY A 209 -8.83 27.34 6.66
N ASN A 210 -9.21 27.70 7.88
CA ASN A 210 -8.98 29.05 8.45
C ASN A 210 -7.64 29.18 9.19
N ARG A 211 -6.81 28.12 9.23
CA ARG A 211 -5.49 28.17 9.88
C ARG A 211 -4.54 29.00 9.03
N GLN A 212 -3.92 30.00 9.64
CA GLN A 212 -2.83 30.73 8.99
C GLN A 212 -1.60 29.84 8.88
N VAL A 213 -1.09 29.71 7.66
CA VAL A 213 0.17 29.02 7.38
C VAL A 213 1.29 30.06 7.48
N THR A 214 2.34 29.75 8.23
CA THR A 214 3.45 30.70 8.40
C THR A 214 4.19 30.90 7.07
N ALA A 215 4.83 32.05 6.88
CA ALA A 215 5.59 32.34 5.66
C ALA A 215 6.70 31.30 5.40
N ARG A 216 7.29 30.76 6.48
CA ARG A 216 8.29 29.69 6.42
C ARG A 216 7.69 28.40 5.88
N ASP A 217 6.56 27.97 6.42
CA ASP A 217 5.89 26.73 6.00
C ASP A 217 5.37 26.85 4.57
N ALA A 218 4.89 28.04 4.19
CA ALA A 218 4.45 28.32 2.82
C ALA A 218 5.60 28.21 1.81
N ALA A 219 6.77 28.76 2.13
CA ALA A 219 7.95 28.62 1.28
C ALA A 219 8.41 27.15 1.16
N ALA A 220 8.34 26.39 2.25
CA ALA A 220 8.68 24.97 2.27
C ALA A 220 7.71 24.14 1.41
N LEU A 221 6.40 24.37 1.55
CA LEU A 221 5.35 23.73 0.75
C LEU A 221 5.51 24.02 -0.75
N GLN A 222 5.75 25.28 -1.10
CA GLN A 222 5.97 25.67 -2.49
C GLN A 222 7.23 25.03 -3.08
N SER A 223 8.31 24.96 -2.30
CA SER A 223 9.56 24.28 -2.71
C SER A 223 9.37 22.78 -2.91
N ALA A 224 8.40 22.18 -2.21
CA ALA A 224 8.01 20.78 -2.37
C ALA A 224 6.96 20.55 -3.47
N GLY A 225 6.56 21.61 -4.21
CA GLY A 225 5.56 21.52 -5.27
C GLY A 225 4.11 21.42 -4.79
N VAL A 226 3.84 21.75 -3.52
CA VAL A 226 2.49 21.77 -2.96
C VAL A 226 1.87 23.15 -3.16
N LYS A 227 0.68 23.20 -3.76
CA LYS A 227 -0.13 24.41 -3.95
C LYS A 227 -1.17 24.56 -2.83
N PHE A 228 -1.53 25.80 -2.55
CA PHE A 228 -2.57 26.11 -1.58
C PHE A 228 -3.96 25.99 -2.19
N LEU A 229 -4.85 25.37 -1.43
CA LEU A 229 -6.25 25.24 -1.76
C LEU A 229 -7.08 26.04 -0.74
N THR A 230 -7.53 27.22 -1.16
CA THR A 230 -8.35 28.11 -0.33
C THR A 230 -9.79 27.61 -0.30
N ALA A 231 -10.37 27.50 0.90
CA ALA A 231 -11.76 27.06 1.06
C ALA A 231 -12.73 27.99 0.30
N GLY A 232 -13.58 27.40 -0.54
CA GLY A 232 -14.54 28.13 -1.38
C GLY A 232 -13.99 28.59 -2.72
N ASP A 233 -12.67 28.55 -2.95
CA ASP A 233 -12.07 28.84 -4.24
C ASP A 233 -11.85 27.55 -5.04
N LEU A 234 -12.17 27.58 -6.34
CA LEU A 234 -11.91 26.47 -7.25
C LEU A 234 -10.86 26.92 -8.25
N PRO A 235 -9.56 26.71 -7.96
CA PRO A 235 -8.50 27.12 -8.86
C PRO A 235 -8.75 26.52 -10.24
N ARG A 236 -8.77 27.36 -11.28
CA ARG A 236 -9.00 26.87 -12.66
C ARG A 236 -8.01 25.76 -13.02
N GLU A 237 -6.78 25.88 -12.55
CA GLU A 237 -5.71 24.88 -12.74
C GLU A 237 -6.05 23.51 -12.15
N LEU A 238 -6.81 23.46 -11.06
CA LEU A 238 -7.25 22.19 -10.45
C LEU A 238 -8.35 21.52 -11.28
N PHE A 239 -9.18 22.29 -11.99
CA PHE A 239 -10.35 21.80 -12.72
C PHE A 239 -10.22 21.82 -14.25
N ALA A 240 -9.04 22.17 -14.78
CA ALA A 240 -8.79 22.33 -16.21
C ALA A 240 -8.64 20.99 -16.99
N GLY A 241 -8.56 19.85 -16.29
CA GLY A 241 -8.49 18.51 -16.87
C GLY A 241 -9.82 17.83 -17.15
#